data_AF-A0A2S1WIG0-F1
#
_entry.id   AF-A0A2S1WIG0-F1
#
_cell.length_a   1.000
_cell.length_b   1.000
_cell.length_c   1.000
_cell.angle_alpha   90.00
_cell.angle_beta   90.00
_cell.angle_gamma   90.00
#
_symmetry.space_group_name_H-M   'P 1'
#
loop_
_entity.id
_entity.type
_entity.pdbx_description
1 polymer ?
#
loop_
_entity_poly.entity_id
_entity_poly.type
_entity_poly.pdbx_seq_one_letter_code
_entity_poly.pdbx_strand_id
1 'polypeptide(L)'
;KERKAAGKLRIAVACCLNMCGAVHCSDIALLAVHRVVPRRSIPWGRPLGPQPPPGARIFPTTVSSCPTAAIRPAMVDGGTPQSVEVDDERC
;
A
#
# COMPACT_ATOMS: atom_id res chain seq x y z
N LYS A 1 21.96 -42.16 -1.32
CA LYS A 1 21.94 -40.68 -1.54
C LYS A 1 20.82 -40.12 -0.67
N GLU A 2 21.15 -39.55 0.48
CA GLU A 2 20.18 -39.14 1.50
C GLU A 2 19.24 -38.06 0.93
N ARG A 3 17.92 -38.32 0.95
CA ARG A 3 16.88 -37.33 0.64
C ARG A 3 16.05 -37.14 1.90
N LYS A 4 16.40 -36.12 2.69
CA LYS A 4 15.86 -35.81 4.02
C LYS A 4 14.41 -35.25 4.02
N ALA A 5 13.64 -35.39 2.95
CA ALA A 5 12.27 -34.89 2.87
C ALA A 5 11.33 -35.91 2.22
N ALA A 6 10.13 -36.06 2.79
CA ALA A 6 9.10 -37.01 2.35
C ALA A 6 8.55 -36.71 0.94
N GLY A 7 8.74 -35.48 0.43
CA GLY A 7 8.28 -35.04 -0.89
C GLY A 7 9.10 -33.88 -1.44
N LYS A 8 8.76 -33.43 -2.65
CA LYS A 8 9.33 -32.20 -3.22
C LYS A 8 8.79 -31.01 -2.46
N LEU A 9 9.67 -30.27 -1.80
CA LEU A 9 9.32 -29.10 -1.01
C LEU A 9 9.49 -27.84 -1.86
N ARG A 10 8.42 -27.06 -2.03
CA ARG A 10 8.41 -25.81 -2.78
C ARG A 10 8.46 -24.62 -1.83
N ILE A 11 9.48 -23.80 -2.01
CA ILE A 11 9.69 -22.58 -1.23
C ILE A 11 9.58 -21.39 -2.19
N ALA A 12 8.76 -20.40 -1.86
CA ALA A 12 8.63 -19.18 -2.64
C ALA A 12 8.73 -17.94 -1.76
N VAL A 13 9.17 -16.85 -2.38
CA VAL A 13 9.41 -15.56 -1.72
C VAL A 13 8.69 -14.46 -2.48
N ALA A 14 8.03 -13.55 -1.75
CA ALA A 14 7.48 -12.30 -2.29
C ALA A 14 8.00 -11.11 -1.50
N CYS A 15 8.37 -10.06 -2.25
CA CYS A 15 8.88 -8.81 -1.70
C CYS A 15 7.79 -7.89 -1.13
N CYS A 16 6.52 -8.12 -1.47
CA CYS A 16 5.38 -7.35 -0.96
C CYS A 16 4.09 -8.15 -1.05
N LEU A 17 3.01 -7.60 -0.49
CA LEU A 17 1.69 -8.22 -0.40
C LEU A 17 0.99 -8.43 -1.76
N ASN A 18 1.54 -7.89 -2.85
CA ASN A 18 1.07 -8.23 -4.20
C ASN A 18 1.40 -9.68 -4.60
N MET A 19 2.25 -10.37 -3.80
CA MET A 19 2.51 -11.81 -3.87
C MET A 19 2.79 -12.32 -5.30
N CYS A 20 3.53 -11.56 -6.10
CA CYS A 20 3.86 -11.94 -7.48
C CYS A 20 4.58 -13.31 -7.50
N GLY A 21 4.01 -14.29 -8.20
CA GLY A 21 4.53 -15.66 -8.27
C GLY A 21 3.68 -16.67 -7.50
N ALA A 22 4.32 -17.69 -6.92
CA ALA A 22 3.65 -18.86 -6.33
C ALA A 22 3.58 -18.82 -4.79
N VAL A 23 3.78 -17.67 -4.16
CA VAL A 23 3.85 -17.55 -2.70
C VAL A 23 2.54 -17.97 -2.03
N HIS A 24 1.40 -17.69 -2.65
CA HIS A 24 0.09 -18.08 -2.14
C HIS A 24 -0.22 -19.58 -2.27
N CYS A 25 0.63 -20.38 -2.94
CA CYS A 25 0.41 -21.81 -3.19
C CYS A 25 1.69 -22.67 -2.99
N SER A 26 2.65 -22.18 -2.20
CA SER A 26 3.87 -22.91 -1.85
C SER A 26 3.76 -23.62 -0.51
N ASP A 27 4.51 -24.71 -0.32
CA ASP A 27 4.55 -25.44 0.95
C ASP A 27 5.12 -24.56 2.08
N ILE A 28 6.12 -23.74 1.74
CA ILE A 28 6.67 -22.70 2.62
C ILE A 28 6.71 -21.38 1.86
N ALA A 29 6.08 -20.37 2.44
CA ALA A 29 5.98 -19.02 1.89
C ALA A 29 6.73 -18.02 2.77
N LEU A 30 7.60 -17.21 2.14
CA LEU A 30 8.26 -16.08 2.79
C LEU A 30 7.70 -14.78 2.20
N LEU A 31 7.07 -13.96 3.02
CA LEU A 31 6.43 -12.71 2.61
C LEU A 31 6.96 -11.54 3.43
N ALA A 32 7.42 -10.49 2.75
CA ALA A 32 7.75 -9.23 3.39
C ALA A 32 6.49 -8.37 3.57
N VAL A 33 6.30 -7.83 4.78
CA VAL A 33 5.15 -6.99 5.16
C VAL A 33 5.62 -5.67 5.76
N HIS A 34 4.88 -4.60 5.47
CA HIS A 34 5.06 -3.31 6.15
C HIS A 34 4.31 -3.34 7.49
N ARG A 35 4.91 -2.72 8.52
CA ARG A 35 4.32 -2.57 9.87
C ARG A 35 4.16 -1.10 10.27
N VAL A 36 4.34 -0.20 9.32
CA VAL A 36 4.29 1.24 9.52
C VAL A 36 3.26 1.78 8.56
N VAL A 37 2.31 2.54 9.11
CA VAL A 37 1.28 3.24 8.36
C VAL A 37 1.91 4.21 7.35
N PRO A 38 1.32 4.35 6.15
CA PRO A 38 1.84 5.26 5.15
C PRO A 38 1.76 6.70 5.65
N ARG A 39 2.91 7.36 5.79
CA ARG A 39 2.94 8.79 6.12
C ARG A 39 2.47 9.60 4.93
N ARG A 40 1.56 10.55 5.15
CA ARG A 40 1.20 11.56 4.15
C ARG A 40 2.46 12.32 3.72
N SER A 41 2.89 12.14 2.48
CA SER A 41 3.91 13.00 1.87
C SER A 41 3.21 14.02 0.99
N ILE A 42 3.00 15.19 1.56
CA ILE A 42 2.85 16.42 0.79
C ILE A 42 4.31 16.92 0.68
N PRO A 43 5.00 17.02 -0.48
CA PRO A 43 4.62 16.81 -1.89
C PRO A 43 5.61 15.96 -2.73
N TRP A 44 5.14 15.23 -3.73
CA TRP A 44 6.01 14.80 -4.85
C TRP A 44 6.04 15.90 -5.93
N GLY A 45 7.10 16.73 -5.90
CA GLY A 45 7.76 17.20 -7.12
C GLY A 45 7.19 18.37 -7.92
N ARG A 46 6.85 19.51 -7.31
CA ARG A 46 7.19 20.87 -7.82
C ARG A 46 6.84 21.95 -6.76
N PRO A 47 7.78 22.81 -6.33
CA PRO A 47 7.42 24.01 -5.59
C PRO A 47 6.79 25.01 -6.57
N LEU A 48 5.46 24.99 -6.69
CA LEU A 48 4.69 26.04 -7.35
C LEU A 48 3.90 26.79 -6.28
N GLY A 49 4.64 27.57 -5.48
CA GLY A 49 4.05 28.55 -4.57
C GLY A 49 3.09 27.97 -3.50
N PRO A 50 2.30 28.82 -2.85
CA PRO A 50 1.43 28.46 -1.73
C PRO A 50 0.17 27.66 -2.13
N GLN A 51 0.09 27.10 -3.34
CA GLN A 51 -1.09 26.35 -3.79
C GLN A 51 -0.72 25.02 -4.46
N PRO A 52 -1.39 23.91 -4.12
CA PRO A 52 -1.23 22.65 -4.85
C PRO A 52 -1.67 22.83 -6.32
N PRO A 53 -1.02 22.16 -7.28
CA PRO A 53 -1.34 22.32 -8.69
C PRO A 53 -2.82 21.97 -8.97
N PRO A 54 -3.49 22.68 -9.90
CA PRO A 54 -4.86 22.42 -10.31
C PRO A 54 -4.91 21.07 -11.05
N GLY A 55 -5.00 19.98 -10.29
CA GLY A 55 -4.78 18.62 -10.77
C GLY A 55 -4.46 17.63 -9.67
N ALA A 56 -4.05 18.09 -8.48
CA ALA A 56 -4.02 17.31 -7.25
C ALA A 56 -5.44 17.09 -6.70
N ARG A 57 -6.36 16.59 -7.53
CA ARG A 57 -7.65 16.08 -7.09
C ARG A 57 -7.40 14.65 -6.62
N ILE A 58 -7.75 14.36 -5.36
CA ILE A 58 -7.75 13.00 -4.84
C ILE A 58 -8.45 12.10 -5.84
N PHE A 59 -7.75 11.07 -6.30
CA PHE A 59 -8.37 10.10 -7.18
C PHE A 59 -9.24 9.18 -6.31
N PRO A 60 -10.54 9.00 -6.60
CA PRO A 60 -11.39 8.06 -5.88
C PRO A 60 -10.80 6.63 -5.85
N THR A 61 -9.90 6.32 -6.79
CA THR A 61 -9.14 5.06 -6.82
C THR A 61 -8.20 4.87 -5.64
N THR A 62 -7.67 5.95 -5.05
CA THR A 62 -6.82 5.89 -3.86
C THR A 62 -7.64 5.57 -2.60
N VAL A 63 -8.88 6.04 -2.53
CA VAL A 63 -9.79 5.66 -1.45
C VAL A 63 -10.26 4.21 -1.65
N SER A 64 -10.61 3.84 -2.89
CA SER A 64 -11.11 2.49 -3.21
C SER A 64 -10.02 1.40 -3.20
N SER A 65 -8.74 1.77 -3.17
CA SER A 65 -7.64 0.78 -3.11
C SER A 65 -7.43 0.21 -1.71
N CYS A 66 -7.91 0.89 -0.67
CA CYS A 66 -7.76 0.44 0.71
C CYS A 66 -8.81 -0.63 1.06
N PRO A 67 -8.42 -1.89 1.33
CA PRO A 67 -9.38 -2.96 1.62
C PRO A 67 -10.07 -2.79 2.98
N THR A 68 -9.43 -2.08 3.94
CA THR A 68 -9.96 -1.83 5.29
C THR A 68 -10.67 -0.48 5.43
N ALA A 69 -10.79 0.28 4.34
CA ALA A 69 -11.36 1.63 4.33
C ALA A 69 -10.71 2.58 5.36
N ALA A 70 -9.40 2.44 5.59
CA ALA A 70 -8.61 3.33 6.45
C ALA A 70 -8.34 4.70 5.81
N ILE A 71 -8.37 4.80 4.47
CA ILE A 71 -8.10 6.05 3.74
C ILE A 71 -9.38 6.85 3.58
N ARG A 72 -9.39 8.10 4.04
CA ARG A 72 -10.52 9.03 3.92
C ARG A 72 -10.12 10.31 3.19
N PRO A 73 -11.03 10.94 2.43
CA PRO A 73 -10.77 12.25 1.86
C PRO A 73 -10.78 13.32 2.96
N ALA A 74 -9.70 14.10 3.03
CA ALA A 74 -9.57 15.26 3.90
C ALA A 74 -9.72 16.55 3.09
N MET A 75 -10.54 17.46 3.60
CA MET A 75 -10.75 18.79 3.01
C MET A 75 -9.59 19.72 3.34
N VAL A 76 -9.10 20.46 2.35
CA VAL A 76 -8.12 21.53 2.55
C VAL A 76 -8.69 22.78 1.87
N ASP A 77 -8.78 23.87 2.63
CA ASP A 77 -9.22 25.23 2.29
C ASP A 77 -10.31 25.37 1.21
N GLY A 78 -11.54 25.68 1.64
CA GLY A 78 -12.63 26.10 0.75
C GLY A 78 -13.54 24.97 0.23
N GLY A 79 -13.58 23.82 0.90
CA GLY A 79 -14.63 22.80 0.69
C GLY A 79 -14.36 21.76 -0.40
N THR A 80 -13.16 21.74 -0.98
CA THR A 80 -12.78 20.69 -1.96
C THR A 80 -11.82 19.70 -1.29
N PRO A 81 -12.04 18.37 -1.39
CA PRO A 81 -11.13 17.39 -0.81
C PRO A 81 -9.85 17.31 -1.66
N GLN A 82 -8.76 17.87 -1.14
CA GLN A 82 -7.45 17.97 -1.80
C GLN A 82 -6.39 17.03 -1.21
N SER A 83 -6.65 16.37 -0.07
CA SER A 83 -5.70 15.47 0.58
C SER A 83 -6.35 14.21 1.15
N VAL A 84 -5.57 13.18 1.46
CA VAL A 84 -6.06 11.96 2.13
C VAL A 84 -5.57 11.91 3.57
N GLU A 85 -6.44 11.45 4.44
CA GLU A 85 -6.15 11.11 5.83
C GLU A 85 -6.20 9.58 5.98
N VAL A 86 -5.32 9.03 6.82
CA VAL A 86 -5.22 7.60 7.08
C VAL A 86 -5.56 7.37 8.55
N ASP A 87 -6.50 6.47 8.79
CA ASP A 87 -6.90 6.02 10.13
C ASP A 87 -5.95 4.90 10.59
N ASP A 88 -5.06 5.21 11.53
CA ASP A 88 -4.00 4.30 11.99
C ASP A 88 -4.55 3.04 12.69
N GLU A 89 -5.75 3.10 13.28
CA GLU A 89 -6.36 1.94 13.95
C GLU A 89 -6.90 0.91 12.96
N ARG A 90 -7.19 1.35 11.72
CA ARG A 90 -7.75 0.50 10.66
C ARG A 90 -6.70 0.03 9.64
N CYS A 91 -5.47 0.53 9.72
CA CYS A 91 -4.39 0.29 8.76
C CYS A 91 -3.47 -0.86 9.17
#